data_AF-A0A093HK56-F1
#
_entry.id   AF-A0A093HK56-F1
#
_cell.length_a   1.000
_cell.length_b   1.000
_cell.length_c   1.000
_cell.angle_alpha   90.00
_cell.angle_beta   90.00
_cell.angle_gamma   90.00
#
_symmetry.space_group_name_H-M   'P 1'
#
loop_
_entity.id
_entity.type
_entity.pdbx_description
1 polymer ?
#
loop_
_entity_poly.entity_id
_entity_poly.type
_entity_poly.pdbx_seq_one_letter_code
_entity_poly.pdbx_strand_id
1 'polypeptide(L)' 'NGLKLHQGRFRLDIRENVFHKRAVKYWDRLPQEVAESPSLEIFKRLVDVVL' A
#
# COMPACT_ATOMS: atom_id res chain seq x y z
N ASN A 1 0.54 34.08 13.92
CA ASN A 1 -0.14 32.79 13.68
C ASN A 1 0.33 31.97 12.47
N GLY A 2 1.11 32.52 11.51
CA GLY A 2 1.56 31.76 10.33
C GLY A 2 2.57 30.64 10.62
N LEU A 3 3.48 30.82 11.57
CA LEU A 3 4.55 29.85 11.89
C LEU A 3 4.02 28.46 12.32
N LYS A 4 2.90 28.42 13.06
CA LYS A 4 2.25 27.15 13.49
C LYS A 4 1.65 26.37 12.31
N LEU A 5 1.14 27.08 11.29
CA LEU A 5 0.59 26.44 10.09
C LEU A 5 1.70 25.82 9.22
N HIS A 6 2.83 26.51 9.07
CA HIS A 6 4.00 25.97 8.36
C HIS A 6 4.57 24.74 9.05
N GLN A 7 4.65 24.75 10.40
CA GLN A 7 5.11 23.60 11.17
C GLN A 7 4.17 22.39 11.05
N GLY A 8 2.85 22.62 11.01
CA GLY A 8 1.85 21.57 10.77
C GLY A 8 1.96 20.96 9.37
N ARG A 9 2.11 21.80 8.34
CA ARG A 9 2.34 21.35 6.96
C ARG A 9 3.63 20.54 6.81
N PHE A 10 4.73 21.03 7.39
CA PHE A 10 6.01 20.33 7.39
C PHE A 10 5.93 18.94 8.05
N ARG A 11 5.20 18.83 9.17
CA ARG A 11 4.96 17.52 9.83
C ARG A 11 4.10 16.59 8.97
N LEU A 12 3.12 17.12 8.25
CA LEU A 12 2.28 16.36 7.33
C LEU A 12 3.08 15.83 6.15
N ASP A 13 3.85 16.69 5.47
CA ASP A 13 4.69 16.31 4.32
C ASP A 13 5.68 15.19 4.69
N ILE A 14 6.31 15.28 5.86
CA ILE A 14 7.22 14.24 6.34
C ILE A 14 6.47 12.92 6.56
N ARG A 15 5.30 12.98 7.21
CA ARG A 15 4.51 11.78 7.49
C ARG A 15 4.02 11.12 6.21
N GLU A 16 3.57 11.91 5.24
CA GLU A 16 3.13 11.44 3.93
C GLU A 16 4.28 10.78 3.18
N ASN A 17 5.45 11.41 3.13
CA ASN A 17 6.62 10.85 2.44
C ASN A 17 7.12 9.54 3.10
N VAL A 18 7.10 9.47 4.45
CA VAL A 18 7.44 8.23 5.18
C VAL A 18 6.39 7.15 4.97
N PHE A 19 5.11 7.51 5.00
CA PHE A 19 4.02 6.56 4.77
C PHE A 19 4.05 6.03 3.34
N HIS A 20 4.27 6.88 2.34
CA HIS A 20 4.39 6.49 0.95
C HIS A 20 5.57 5.53 0.73
N LYS A 21 6.76 5.85 1.24
CA LYS A 21 7.93 4.96 1.14
C LYS A 21 7.71 3.61 1.84
N ARG A 22 7.04 3.60 3.00
CA ARG A 22 6.68 2.36 3.70
C ARG A 22 5.66 1.58 2.91
N ALA A 23 4.59 2.22 2.45
CA ALA A 23 3.54 1.62 1.65
C ALA A 23 4.14 0.96 0.41
N VAL A 24 4.97 1.66 -0.37
CA VAL A 24 5.65 1.08 -1.55
C VAL A 24 6.46 -0.16 -1.17
N LYS A 25 7.29 -0.10 -0.12
CA LYS A 25 8.06 -1.25 0.36
C LYS A 25 7.19 -2.44 0.78
N TYR A 26 6.01 -2.17 1.36
CA TYR A 26 5.05 -3.23 1.71
C TYR A 26 4.35 -3.76 0.47
N TRP A 27 3.95 -2.89 -0.47
CA TRP A 27 3.35 -3.25 -1.75
C TRP A 27 4.30 -3.96 -2.71
N ASP A 28 5.61 -3.93 -2.53
CA ASP A 28 6.54 -4.80 -3.27
C ASP A 28 6.59 -6.23 -2.69
N ARG A 29 6.27 -6.39 -1.40
CA ARG A 29 6.32 -7.70 -0.70
C ARG A 29 4.96 -8.39 -0.62
N LEU A 30 3.89 -7.62 -0.51
CA LEU A 30 2.52 -8.11 -0.49
C LEU A 30 2.10 -8.87 -1.76
N PRO A 31 2.48 -8.48 -2.99
CA PRO A 31 2.01 -9.14 -4.20
C PRO A 31 2.46 -10.59 -4.26
N GLN A 32 3.66 -10.90 -3.77
CA GLN A 32 4.16 -12.27 -3.75
C GLN A 32 3.39 -13.12 -2.71
N GLU A 33 3.25 -12.61 -1.49
CA GLU A 33 2.51 -13.29 -0.42
C GLU A 33 1.01 -13.46 -0.74
N VAL A 34 0.39 -12.44 -1.35
CA VAL A 34 -1.01 -12.46 -1.77
C VAL A 34 -1.20 -13.32 -3.02
N ALA A 35 -0.23 -13.34 -3.95
CA ALA A 35 -0.29 -14.17 -5.14
C ALA A 35 -0.07 -15.67 -4.85
N GLU A 36 0.76 -16.00 -3.85
CA GLU A 36 1.05 -17.37 -3.42
C GLU A 36 0.03 -17.91 -2.40
N SER A 37 -0.94 -17.09 -2.00
CA SER A 37 -2.04 -17.51 -1.13
C SER A 37 -2.92 -18.58 -1.79
N PRO A 38 -3.23 -19.70 -1.09
CA PRO A 38 -4.14 -20.74 -1.58
C PRO A 38 -5.52 -20.19 -1.99
N SER A 39 -5.99 -19.13 -1.32
CA SER A 39 -7.28 -18.50 -1.65
C SER A 39 -7.27 -17.81 -3.02
N LEU A 40 -6.14 -17.26 -3.45
CA LEU A 40 -6.01 -16.57 -4.73
C LEU A 40 -5.85 -17.54 -5.89
N GLU A 41 -5.19 -18.69 -5.66
CA GLU A 41 -5.17 -19.78 -6.65
C GLU A 41 -6.58 -20.33 -6.88
N ILE A 42 -7.35 -20.53 -5.81
CA ILE A 42 -8.76 -20.93 -5.90
C ILE A 42 -9.57 -19.85 -6.64
N PHE A 43 -9.37 -18.58 -6.31
CA PHE A 43 -10.05 -17.48 -6.98
C PHE A 43 -9.73 -17.41 -8.48
N LYS A 44 -8.45 -17.57 -8.87
CA LYS A 44 -8.05 -17.65 -10.28
C LYS A 44 -8.72 -18.82 -11.00
N ARG A 45 -8.73 -20.01 -10.41
CA ARG A 45 -9.43 -21.18 -10.99
C ARG A 45 -10.92 -20.92 -11.20
N LEU A 46 -11.57 -20.23 -10.27
CA LEU A 46 -12.98 -19.87 -10.42
C LEU A 46 -13.20 -18.87 -11.57
N VAL A 47 -12.30 -17.91 -11.74
CA VAL A 47 -12.37 -16.95 -12.85
C VAL A 47 -12.08 -17.62 -14.20
N ASP A 48 -11.08 -18.51 -14.28
CA ASP A 48 -10.75 -19.28 -15.48
C ASP A 48 -11.87 -20.23 -15.92
N VAL A 49 -12.74 -20.67 -14.99
CA VAL A 49 -13.91 -21.50 -15.29
C VAL A 49 -15.10 -20.67 -15.81
N VAL A 50 -15.13 -19.38 -15.50
CA VAL A 50 -16.23 -18.46 -15.89
C VAL A 50 -15.97 -17.78 -17.24
N LEU A 51 -14.72 -17.71 -17.69
CA LEU A 51 -14.31 -17.14 -18.98
C LEU A 51 -14.38 -18.17 -20.12
#